data_AF-A0A521VDS7-F1
#
_entry.id   AF-A0A521VDS7-F1
#
_cell.length_a   1.000
_cell.length_b   1.000
_cell.length_c   1.000
_cell.angle_alpha   90.00
_cell.angle_beta   90.00
_cell.angle_gamma   90.00
#
_symmetry.space_group_name_H-M   'P 1'
#
loop_
_entity.id
_entity.type
_entity.pdbx_description
1 polymer ?
#
loop_
_entity_poly.entity_id
_entity_poly.type
_entity_poly.pdbx_seq_one_letter_code
_entity_poly.pdbx_strand_id
1 'polypeptide(L)' 'MSATKNLPLPGQHSPRQNHVLAALPAADYERLLPHLERVPLQLGSALYESGSAQGYVYFPTSSIVS' A
#
# COMPACT_ATOMS: atom_id res chain seq x y z
N MET A 1 38.07 -8.93 9.56
CA MET A 1 37.55 -7.56 9.78
C MET A 1 36.18 -7.47 9.13
N SER A 2 35.15 -7.33 9.97
CA SER A 2 33.75 -6.90 9.77
C SER A 2 33.03 -7.29 8.46
N ALA A 3 32.14 -8.29 8.46
CA ALA A 3 30.75 -8.19 8.92
C ALA A 3 29.93 -7.09 8.21
N THR A 4 29.61 -7.29 6.93
CA THR A 4 28.44 -6.61 6.34
C THR A 4 27.21 -7.45 6.72
N LYS A 5 26.63 -7.07 7.86
CA LYS A 5 25.41 -7.58 8.44
C LYS A 5 24.27 -7.38 7.44
N ASN A 6 23.87 -8.45 6.75
CA ASN A 6 22.65 -8.49 5.95
C ASN A 6 21.46 -8.47 6.93
N LEU A 7 21.13 -7.29 7.46
CA LEU A 7 19.92 -7.08 8.25
C LEU A 7 18.72 -7.24 7.30
N PRO A 8 17.73 -8.10 7.59
CA PRO A 8 16.41 -7.91 7.00
C PRO A 8 15.93 -6.52 7.42
N LEU A 9 15.76 -5.62 6.45
CA LEU A 9 15.23 -4.28 6.66
C LEU A 9 13.86 -4.41 7.35
N PRO A 10 13.58 -3.70 8.45
CA PRO A 10 12.29 -3.74 9.11
C PRO A 10 11.22 -3.21 8.14
N GLY A 11 10.25 -4.07 7.81
CA GLY A 11 9.04 -3.70 7.08
C GLY A 11 9.11 -3.86 5.57
N GLN A 12 9.17 -5.10 5.08
CA GLN A 12 8.66 -5.42 3.74
C GLN A 12 7.15 -5.15 3.73
N HIS A 13 6.76 -3.90 3.48
CA HIS A 13 5.37 -3.52 3.29
C HIS A 13 4.88 -4.11 1.98
N SER A 14 4.21 -5.26 2.07
CA SER A 14 3.57 -5.92 0.94
C SER A 14 2.17 -5.33 0.74
N PRO A 15 1.73 -5.06 -0.50
CA PRO A 15 0.34 -4.71 -0.79
C PRO A 15 -0.66 -5.75 -0.25
N ARG A 16 -0.24 -7.02 -0.12
CA ARG A 16 -1.05 -8.10 0.49
C ARG A 16 -1.23 -7.99 2.00
N GLN A 17 -0.67 -6.97 2.65
CA GLN A 17 -1.07 -6.61 4.01
C GLN A 17 -2.49 -6.01 4.01
N ASN A 18 -2.95 -5.44 2.89
CA ASN A 18 -4.33 -5.04 2.73
C ASN A 18 -5.20 -6.29 2.49
N HIS A 19 -6.21 -6.50 3.34
CA HIS A 19 -7.09 -7.67 3.25
C HIS A 19 -7.89 -7.74 1.95
N VAL A 20 -8.21 -6.61 1.31
CA VAL A 20 -8.88 -6.59 0.01
C VAL A 20 -7.95 -7.12 -1.07
N LEU A 21 -6.72 -6.61 -1.15
CA LEU A 21 -5.72 -7.09 -2.12
C LEU A 21 -5.28 -8.54 -1.86
N ALA A 22 -5.26 -8.98 -0.60
CA ALA A 22 -4.93 -10.36 -0.23
C ALA A 22 -6.05 -11.36 -0.58
N ALA A 23 -7.31 -10.91 -0.61
CA ALA A 23 -8.46 -11.73 -0.97
C ALA A 23 -8.62 -11.89 -2.50
N LEU A 24 -7.92 -11.10 -3.30
CA LEU A 24 -8.00 -11.18 -4.75
C LEU A 24 -7.36 -12.49 -5.28
N PRO A 25 -7.98 -13.12 -6.29
CA PRO A 25 -7.33 -14.16 -7.08
C PRO A 25 -5.99 -13.67 -7.65
N ALA A 26 -5.03 -14.59 -7.82
CA ALA A 26 -3.68 -14.25 -8.29
C ALA A 26 -3.70 -13.47 -9.62
N ALA A 27 -4.55 -13.89 -10.58
CA ALA A 27 -4.69 -13.22 -11.87
C ALA A 27 -5.22 -11.79 -11.76
N ASP A 28 -6.12 -11.51 -10.82
CA ASP A 28 -6.63 -10.15 -10.56
C ASP A 28 -5.55 -9.28 -9.92
N TYR A 29 -4.84 -9.84 -8.94
CA TYR A 29 -3.74 -9.16 -8.26
C TYR A 29 -2.61 -8.80 -9.24
N GLU A 30 -2.22 -9.71 -10.14
CA GLU A 30 -1.21 -9.48 -11.16
C GLU A 30 -1.58 -8.35 -12.14
N ARG A 31 -2.87 -8.24 -12.50
CA ARG A 31 -3.37 -7.12 -13.33
C ARG A 31 -3.26 -5.78 -12.63
N LEU A 32 -3.46 -5.73 -11.31
CA LEU A 32 -3.38 -4.50 -10.53
C LEU A 32 -1.93 -4.12 -10.19
N LEU A 33 -1.04 -5.09 -10.06
CA LEU A 33 0.36 -4.91 -9.68
C LEU A 33 1.10 -3.79 -10.42
N PRO A 34 1.01 -3.64 -11.76
CA PRO A 34 1.67 -2.53 -12.48
C PRO A 34 1.03 -1.15 -12.22
N HIS A 35 -0.19 -1.11 -11.70
CA HIS A 35 -0.93 0.12 -11.38
C HIS A 35 -0.88 0.47 -9.88
N LEU A 36 -0.35 -0.42 -9.04
CA LEU A 36 -0.22 -0.19 -7.61
C LEU A 36 1.05 0.59 -7.31
N GLU A 37 0.87 1.81 -6.83
CA GLU A 37 1.97 2.65 -6.34
C GLU A 37 1.94 2.73 -4.81
N ARG A 38 3.11 2.57 -4.18
CA ARG A 38 3.24 2.72 -2.74
C ARG A 38 3.34 4.20 -2.38
N VAL A 39 2.22 4.79 -1.95
CA VAL A 39 2.16 6.18 -1.49
C VAL A 39 2.16 6.24 0.04
N PRO A 40 3.08 6.98 0.69
CA PRO A 40 3.03 7.21 2.13
C PRO A 40 1.86 8.13 2.46
N LEU A 41 0.88 7.63 3.22
CA LEU A 41 -0.20 8.45 3.75
C LEU A 41 0.28 9.18 5.00
N GLN A 42 0.22 10.51 4.99
CA GLN A 42 0.53 11.32 6.17
C GLN A 42 -0.73 11.46 7.04
N LEU A 43 -0.57 11.29 8.35
CA LEU A 43 -1.64 11.49 9.32
C LEU A 43 -2.21 12.91 9.17
N GLY A 44 -3.53 13.02 9.01
CA GLY A 44 -4.21 14.30 8.80
C GLY A 44 -4.34 14.75 7.33
N SER A 45 -3.91 13.93 6.36
CA SER A 45 -4.17 14.20 4.94
C SER A 45 -5.59 13.78 4.56
N ALA A 46 -6.37 14.69 3.97
CA ALA A 46 -7.63 14.34 3.35
C ALA A 46 -7.36 13.50 2.08
N LEU A 47 -7.69 12.21 2.13
CA LEU A 47 -7.63 11.33 0.94
C LEU A 47 -8.74 11.63 -0.06
N TYR A 48 -9.82 12.21 0.44
CA TYR A 48 -10.98 12.61 -0.32
C TYR A 48 -11.53 13.91 0.22
N GLU A 49 -11.67 14.89 -0.67
CA GLU A 49 -12.45 16.09 -0.42
C GLU A 49 -13.73 16.00 -1.25
N SER A 50 -14.88 16.06 -0.58
CA SER A 50 -16.19 16.02 -1.23
C SER A 50 -16.31 17.16 -2.24
N GLY A 51 -16.41 16.81 -3.53
CA GLY A 51 -16.48 17.77 -4.65
C GLY A 51 -15.26 17.74 -5.59
N SER A 52 -14.22 16.98 -5.25
CA SER A 52 -13.05 16.77 -6.13
C SER A 52 -13.20 15.47 -6.94
N ALA A 53 -12.66 15.45 -8.17
CA ALA A 53 -12.64 14.25 -8.99
C ALA A 53 -11.71 13.20 -8.37
N GLN A 54 -12.27 12.12 -7.83
CA GLN A 54 -11.46 11.06 -7.23
C GLN A 54 -10.81 10.21 -8.33
N GLY A 55 -9.56 10.55 -8.66
CA GLY A 55 -8.79 9.87 -9.71
C GLY A 55 -8.10 8.57 -9.27
N TYR A 56 -8.01 8.32 -7.95
CA TYR A 56 -7.24 7.21 -7.39
C TYR A 56 -7.99 6.49 -6.27
N VAL A 57 -7.78 5.17 -6.20
CA VAL A 57 -8.28 4.30 -5.13
C VAL A 57 -7.11 3.95 -4.21
N TYR A 58 -7.28 4.19 -2.91
CA TYR A 58 -6.24 3.91 -1.91
C TYR A 58 -6.57 2.63 -1.14
N PHE A 59 -5.57 1.74 -1.02
CA PHE A 59 -5.65 0.50 -0.24
C PHE A 59 -4.77 0.63 1.01
N PRO A 60 -5.27 1.23 2.11
CA PRO A 60 -4.48 1.40 3.33
C PRO A 60 -4.07 0.03 3.90
N THR A 61 -2.80 -0.09 4.26
CA THR A 61 -2.21 -1.32 4.84
C THR A 61 -1.94 -1.20 6.34
N SER A 62 -1.82 0.02 6.86
CA SER A 62 -1.51 0.31 8.28
C SER A 62 -2.27 1.52 8.84
N SER A 63 -3.29 2.01 8.13
CA SER A 63 -4.01 3.25 8.44
C SER A 63 -5.52 3.00 8.49
N ILE A 64 -6.24 3.73 9.33
CA ILE A 64 -7.71 3.76 9.35
C ILE A 64 -8.17 5.04 8.66
N VAL A 65 -9.12 4.92 7.73
CA VAL A 65 -9.78 6.05 7.05
C VAL A 65 -11.21 6.12 7.59
N SER A 66 -11.66 7.30 8.00
CA SER A 66 -13.01 7.56 8.54
C SER A 66 -13.71 8.68 7.80
#